data_AF-A0A6I5VHI5-F1
#
_entry.id   AF-A0A6I5VHI5-F1
#
_cell.length_a   1.000
_cell.length_b   1.000
_cell.length_c   1.000
_cell.angle_alpha   90.00
_cell.angle_beta   90.00
_cell.angle_gamma   90.00
#
_symmetry.space_group_name_H-M   'P 1'
#
loop_
_entity.id
_entity.type
_entity.pdbx_description
1 polymer ?
#
loop_
_entity_poly.entity_id
_entity_poly.type
_entity_poly.pdbx_seq_one_letter_code
_entity_poly.pdbx_strand_id
1 'polypeptide(L)'
;MTVRAALRHAVTVIVIFALGVLAAVTVPTLKAFAVPDGSPTQVPGQFIAKIYTEALGRLPTQAEWTAATQAFGEVGCNPQTLAALGQQVYTSADYARLGYDNTSRLVTLYRGVWNSEPDLSVGQWREALDHGEAWSTVVARFFVDQRFLELVPKVCSGARDSSATSYALAGQPAVPQPTATAGFNGSQETLQALLDDTAPGGTVMLAQRALITLTRPLSIPHGVTLTTAGDPNPAHYAEMGRLVRGGDFDEPMVDITNGGRLTSVWVDGARNSPGNFVPNRYNVRVLGGHNTAVIGNKISNTAGSASIQVLGQAGGYDCSKVAIRGNMITAYSSDHYLTRQLANGSTAGAWSDGIAAGCADTTITRNEIVDTGGVGISLYRGSRSTSTDIVQRSVIARNSILSAGNSMYAGIVADPLFYVPGKGFSSDFDFSGAKIIDNMVWSSPDTHFVIGISAGSRPWYAGTAMIGANSGHGLTISDNTTGRVGARVRTGIAISGMDDVRLGYNPATWIHNGVPGKQGNPCPATDVAAPVSEGDAANLQTEVDYSDVGFDGCMGE
;
A
#
# COMPACT_ATOMS: atom_id res chain seq x y z
N MET A 1 7.92 9.72 -59.86
CA MET A 1 9.01 10.07 -58.92
C MET A 1 9.12 11.59 -58.88
N THR A 2 8.90 12.33 -57.79
CA THR A 2 8.30 12.01 -56.49
C THR A 2 7.95 13.34 -55.82
N VAL A 3 6.69 13.75 -55.93
CA VAL A 3 6.06 14.88 -55.20
C VAL A 3 5.90 14.57 -53.69
N ARG A 4 6.40 13.41 -53.23
CA ARG A 4 6.29 12.93 -51.84
C ARG A 4 7.34 13.49 -50.86
N ALA A 5 8.34 14.22 -51.32
CA ALA A 5 9.39 14.76 -50.44
C ALA A 5 9.03 16.12 -49.80
N ALA A 6 8.22 16.95 -50.46
CA ALA A 6 7.89 18.29 -49.96
C ALA A 6 6.77 18.32 -48.91
N LEU A 7 5.89 17.30 -48.87
CA LEU A 7 4.80 17.23 -47.90
C LEU A 7 5.23 16.76 -46.49
N ARG A 8 6.42 16.14 -46.35
CA ARG A 8 6.92 15.65 -45.05
C ARG A 8 7.55 16.74 -44.19
N HIS A 9 7.92 17.91 -44.74
CA HIS A 9 8.44 19.02 -43.94
C HIS A 9 7.37 20.04 -43.52
N ALA A 10 6.24 20.12 -44.24
CA ALA A 10 5.13 20.99 -43.84
C ALA A 10 4.32 20.44 -42.65
N VAL A 11 4.26 19.12 -42.45
CA VAL A 11 3.51 18.49 -41.35
C VAL A 11 4.29 18.50 -40.03
N THR A 12 5.63 18.51 -40.07
CA THR A 12 6.45 18.57 -38.84
C THR A 12 6.50 19.98 -38.22
N VAL A 13 6.30 21.04 -39.01
CA VAL A 13 6.33 22.43 -38.50
C VAL A 13 4.98 22.86 -37.90
N ILE A 14 3.86 22.22 -38.28
CA ILE A 14 2.52 22.56 -37.75
C ILE A 14 2.24 21.89 -36.39
N VAL A 15 2.91 20.78 -36.05
CA VAL A 15 2.76 20.13 -34.73
C VAL A 15 3.54 20.87 -33.62
N ILE A 16 4.56 21.66 -33.96
CA ILE A 16 5.32 22.45 -32.98
C ILE A 16 4.62 23.80 -32.66
N PHE A 17 3.80 24.35 -33.56
CA PHE A 17 3.11 25.63 -33.33
C PHE A 17 1.75 25.51 -32.63
N ALA A 18 1.11 24.33 -32.63
CA ALA A 18 -0.16 24.11 -31.93
C ALA A 18 -0.01 23.97 -30.39
N LEU A 19 1.22 23.83 -29.87
CA LEU A 19 1.54 23.84 -28.44
C LEU A 19 1.87 25.25 -27.90
N GLY A 20 1.93 26.27 -28.76
CA GLY A 20 2.43 27.61 -28.41
C GLY A 20 1.39 28.70 -28.15
N VAL A 21 0.09 28.48 -28.41
CA VAL A 21 -0.90 29.59 -28.47
C VAL A 21 -1.97 29.53 -27.37
N LEU A 22 -1.87 28.61 -26.40
CA LEU A 22 -2.71 28.64 -25.18
C LEU A 22 -1.97 29.21 -23.95
N ALA A 23 -0.95 30.05 -24.17
CA ALA A 23 -0.16 30.70 -23.12
C ALA A 23 -0.35 32.23 -23.17
N ALA A 24 -1.58 32.70 -22.90
CA ALA A 24 -1.83 34.08 -22.56
C ALA A 24 -2.80 34.19 -21.37
N VAL A 25 -2.68 33.25 -20.42
CA VAL A 25 -3.00 33.56 -19.02
C VAL A 25 -1.73 34.15 -18.45
N THR A 26 -1.77 35.41 -18.02
CA THR A 26 -0.68 36.04 -17.28
C THR A 26 -0.47 35.26 -15.99
N VAL A 27 0.40 34.25 -16.04
CA VAL A 27 0.89 33.58 -14.84
C VAL A 27 1.66 34.64 -14.06
N PRO A 28 1.28 34.99 -12.82
CA PRO A 28 2.11 35.85 -12.01
C PRO A 28 3.51 35.26 -11.98
N THR A 29 4.53 36.03 -12.37
CA THR A 29 5.93 35.62 -12.30
C THR A 29 6.25 35.29 -10.85
N LEU A 30 6.13 34.01 -10.49
CA LEU A 30 6.61 33.47 -9.23
C LEU A 30 8.10 33.76 -9.21
N LYS A 31 8.56 34.47 -8.17
CA LYS A 31 9.99 34.62 -7.91
C LYS A 31 10.60 33.22 -7.90
N ALA A 32 11.58 32.99 -8.76
CA ALA A 32 12.36 31.76 -8.74
C ALA A 32 12.98 31.64 -7.34
N PHE A 33 12.50 30.67 -6.56
CA PHE A 33 13.19 30.27 -5.34
C PHE A 33 14.50 29.63 -5.80
N ALA A 34 15.63 30.24 -5.44
CA ALA A 34 16.93 29.65 -5.69
C ALA A 34 16.98 28.31 -4.94
N VAL A 35 17.09 27.21 -5.69
CA VAL A 35 17.40 25.90 -5.13
C VAL A 35 18.87 25.95 -4.68
N PRO A 36 19.21 25.62 -3.43
CA PRO A 36 20.60 25.58 -3.00
C PRO A 36 21.38 24.60 -3.87
N ASP A 37 22.44 25.08 -4.53
CA ASP A 37 23.35 24.26 -5.34
C ASP A 37 23.99 23.14 -4.49
N GLY A 38 23.87 21.90 -4.95
CA GLY A 38 24.68 20.77 -4.47
C GLY A 38 23.96 19.65 -3.71
N SER A 39 22.65 19.72 -3.47
CA SER A 39 21.91 18.54 -2.96
C SER A 39 21.68 17.55 -4.10
N PRO A 40 21.87 16.23 -3.90
CA PRO A 40 21.50 15.23 -4.90
C PRO A 40 20.05 15.45 -5.32
N THR A 41 19.77 15.42 -6.62
CA THR A 41 18.43 15.60 -7.20
C THR A 41 17.44 14.65 -6.52
N GLN A 42 16.50 15.21 -5.77
CA GLN A 42 15.58 14.49 -4.91
C GLN A 42 14.38 13.98 -5.70
N VAL A 43 14.04 12.69 -5.55
CA VAL A 43 12.88 12.08 -6.20
C VAL A 43 11.74 11.98 -5.19
N PRO A 44 10.65 12.75 -5.34
CA PRO A 44 9.53 12.74 -4.40
C PRO A 44 8.63 11.51 -4.63
N GLY A 45 9.17 10.32 -4.37
CA GLY A 45 8.52 9.05 -4.70
C GLY A 45 7.10 8.92 -4.13
N GLN A 46 6.88 9.36 -2.88
CA GLN A 46 5.54 9.36 -2.28
C GLN A 46 4.55 10.22 -3.05
N PHE A 47 4.96 11.39 -3.52
CA PHE A 47 4.09 12.28 -4.29
C PHE A 47 3.75 11.66 -5.64
N ILE A 48 4.75 11.08 -6.33
CA ILE A 48 4.53 10.35 -7.58
C ILE A 48 3.47 9.28 -7.34
N ALA A 49 3.69 8.37 -6.39
CA ALA A 49 2.71 7.32 -6.07
C ALA A 49 1.34 7.92 -5.74
N LYS A 50 1.27 8.88 -4.80
CA LYS A 50 0.03 9.49 -4.36
C LYS A 50 -0.79 10.06 -5.51
N ILE A 51 -0.17 10.79 -6.45
CA ILE A 51 -0.86 11.33 -7.62
C ILE A 51 -1.55 10.22 -8.43
N TYR A 52 -0.89 9.10 -8.71
CA TYR A 52 -1.52 7.98 -9.43
C TYR A 52 -2.58 7.27 -8.59
N THR A 53 -2.32 7.04 -7.30
CA THR A 53 -3.24 6.31 -6.42
C THR A 53 -4.49 7.11 -6.04
N GLU A 54 -4.43 8.44 -6.07
CA GLU A 54 -5.57 9.32 -5.80
C GLU A 54 -6.24 9.78 -7.10
N ALA A 55 -5.51 10.00 -8.20
CA ALA A 55 -6.15 10.36 -9.48
C ALA A 55 -6.75 9.14 -10.20
N LEU A 56 -6.00 8.03 -10.27
CA LEU A 56 -6.34 6.86 -11.10
C LEU A 56 -6.66 5.60 -10.27
N GLY A 57 -6.55 5.67 -8.94
CA GLY A 57 -6.90 4.56 -8.05
C GLY A 57 -6.03 3.30 -8.21
N ARG A 58 -4.82 3.47 -8.73
CA ARG A 58 -3.80 2.42 -8.95
C ARG A 58 -2.40 2.98 -8.72
N LEU A 59 -1.42 2.10 -8.56
CA LEU A 59 -0.01 2.44 -8.63
C LEU A 59 0.35 2.97 -10.03
N PRO A 60 1.41 3.80 -10.12
CA PRO A 60 2.02 4.10 -11.40
C PRO A 60 2.50 2.80 -12.06
N THR A 61 2.32 2.71 -13.37
CA THR A 61 3.01 1.69 -14.17
C THR A 61 4.52 1.93 -14.11
N GLN A 62 5.31 0.89 -14.41
CA GLN A 62 6.77 0.98 -14.45
C GLN A 62 7.28 2.08 -15.42
N ALA A 63 6.58 2.31 -16.54
CA ALA A 63 6.92 3.35 -17.51
C ALA A 63 6.59 4.76 -16.98
N GLU A 64 5.40 4.93 -16.39
CA GLU A 64 5.00 6.18 -15.73
C GLU A 64 5.93 6.54 -14.56
N TRP A 65 6.32 5.53 -13.76
CA TRP A 65 7.29 5.68 -12.68
C TRP A 65 8.64 6.15 -13.21
N THR A 66 9.21 5.44 -14.20
CA THR A 66 10.51 5.77 -14.79
C THR A 66 10.52 7.18 -15.38
N ALA A 67 9.46 7.56 -16.11
CA ALA A 67 9.34 8.89 -16.69
C ALA A 67 9.27 9.97 -15.60
N ALA A 68 8.48 9.74 -14.54
CA ALA A 68 8.35 10.68 -13.44
C ALA A 68 9.68 10.82 -12.68
N THR A 69 10.32 9.71 -12.28
CA THR A 69 11.58 9.76 -11.53
C THR A 69 12.71 10.37 -12.36
N GLN A 70 12.77 10.13 -13.67
CA GLN A 70 13.71 10.79 -14.58
C GLN A 70 13.48 12.31 -14.63
N ALA A 71 12.22 12.75 -14.77
CA ALA A 71 11.90 14.18 -14.79
C ALA A 71 12.36 14.90 -13.50
N PHE A 72 12.16 14.29 -12.33
CA PHE A 72 12.66 14.82 -11.06
C PHE A 72 14.19 14.70 -10.92
N GLY A 73 14.80 13.66 -11.49
CA GLY A 73 16.25 13.50 -11.52
C GLY A 73 16.95 14.55 -12.39
N GLU A 74 16.33 15.00 -13.47
CA GLU A 74 16.91 15.99 -14.40
C GLU A 74 16.64 17.44 -13.98
N VAL A 75 15.42 17.74 -13.55
CA VAL A 75 14.96 19.12 -13.26
C VAL A 75 14.99 19.44 -11.76
N GLY A 76 15.01 18.41 -10.91
CA GLY A 76 14.87 18.53 -9.46
C GLY A 76 13.41 18.64 -8.99
N CYS A 77 13.22 18.42 -7.70
CA CYS A 77 11.92 18.62 -7.04
C CYS A 77 11.70 20.10 -6.71
N ASN A 78 10.71 20.70 -7.36
CA ASN A 78 10.28 22.08 -7.16
C ASN A 78 8.78 22.21 -7.49
N PRO A 79 8.11 23.34 -7.17
CA PRO A 79 6.69 23.51 -7.43
C PRO A 79 6.30 23.26 -8.88
N GLN A 80 7.13 23.67 -9.84
CA GLN A 80 6.87 23.56 -11.27
C GLN A 80 6.90 22.11 -11.75
N THR A 81 7.92 21.32 -11.38
CA THR A 81 8.02 19.90 -11.75
C THR A 81 6.88 19.08 -11.14
N LEU A 82 6.54 19.35 -9.87
CA LEU A 82 5.41 18.70 -9.19
C LEU A 82 4.07 19.04 -9.88
N ALA A 83 3.84 20.32 -10.21
CA ALA A 83 2.66 20.77 -10.93
C ALA A 83 2.57 20.17 -12.32
N ALA A 84 3.68 20.06 -13.05
CA ALA A 84 3.71 19.47 -14.38
C ALA A 84 3.26 18.00 -14.37
N LEU A 85 3.81 17.18 -13.46
CA LEU A 85 3.37 15.79 -13.32
C LEU A 85 1.89 15.70 -12.92
N GLY A 86 1.48 16.47 -11.92
CA GLY A 86 0.10 16.45 -11.45
C GLY A 86 -0.91 16.87 -12.52
N GLN A 87 -0.64 17.97 -13.22
CA GLN A 87 -1.46 18.42 -14.35
C GLN A 87 -1.51 17.38 -15.46
N GLN A 88 -0.37 16.77 -15.81
CA GLN A 88 -0.31 15.70 -16.80
C GLN A 88 -1.25 14.54 -16.44
N VAL A 89 -1.26 14.10 -15.18
CA VAL A 89 -2.12 12.97 -14.75
C VAL A 89 -3.59 13.38 -14.69
N TYR A 90 -3.93 14.47 -14.01
CA TYR A 90 -5.33 14.90 -13.82
C TYR A 90 -6.00 15.38 -15.11
N THR A 91 -5.23 15.76 -16.13
CA THR A 91 -5.78 16.16 -17.45
C THR A 91 -5.58 15.09 -18.52
N SER A 92 -5.07 13.91 -18.15
CA SER A 92 -4.85 12.80 -19.07
C SER A 92 -6.16 12.20 -19.60
N ALA A 93 -6.05 11.51 -20.73
CA ALA A 93 -7.13 10.69 -21.26
C ALA A 93 -7.51 9.53 -20.31
N ASP A 94 -6.54 9.00 -19.55
CA ASP A 94 -6.77 7.94 -18.57
C ASP A 94 -7.69 8.42 -17.45
N TYR A 95 -7.43 9.61 -16.91
CA TYR A 95 -8.28 10.22 -15.91
C TYR A 95 -9.66 10.57 -16.47
N ALA A 96 -9.72 11.15 -17.68
CA ALA A 96 -10.99 11.48 -18.33
C ALA A 96 -11.87 10.24 -18.57
N ARG A 97 -11.27 9.07 -18.86
CA ARG A 97 -11.99 7.80 -19.07
C ARG A 97 -12.66 7.25 -17.81
N LEU A 98 -12.28 7.71 -16.61
CA LEU A 98 -12.96 7.32 -15.37
C LEU A 98 -14.39 7.86 -15.30
N GLY A 99 -14.73 8.87 -16.12
CA GLY A 99 -16.10 9.37 -16.21
C GLY A 99 -16.61 10.01 -14.91
N TYR A 100 -15.72 10.39 -13.99
CA TYR A 100 -16.10 11.05 -12.74
C TYR A 100 -16.90 12.33 -12.99
N ASP A 101 -17.91 12.52 -12.15
CA ASP A 101 -18.59 13.81 -12.01
C ASP A 101 -17.69 14.86 -11.34
N ASN A 102 -18.14 16.10 -11.29
CA ASN A 102 -17.35 17.20 -10.71
C ASN A 102 -17.03 17.00 -9.22
N THR A 103 -17.91 16.34 -8.46
CA THR A 103 -17.66 16.08 -7.03
C THR A 103 -16.54 15.07 -6.85
N SER A 104 -16.61 13.94 -7.55
CA SER A 104 -15.60 12.88 -7.46
C SER A 104 -14.25 13.35 -7.99
N ARG A 105 -14.25 14.16 -9.06
CA ARG A 105 -13.04 14.82 -9.53
C ARG A 105 -12.38 15.67 -8.45
N LEU A 106 -13.15 16.51 -7.76
CA LEU A 106 -12.64 17.34 -6.68
C LEU A 106 -12.13 16.51 -5.51
N VAL A 107 -12.82 15.44 -5.10
CA VAL A 107 -12.34 14.53 -4.04
C VAL A 107 -10.94 14.00 -4.35
N THR A 108 -10.72 13.52 -5.58
CA THR A 108 -9.39 13.03 -5.99
C THR A 108 -8.33 14.15 -5.95
N LEU A 109 -8.68 15.36 -6.42
CA LEU A 109 -7.75 16.49 -6.50
C LEU A 109 -7.34 17.02 -5.12
N TYR A 110 -8.28 17.16 -4.18
CA TYR A 110 -7.98 17.53 -2.80
C TYR A 110 -6.98 16.56 -2.16
N ARG A 111 -7.21 15.26 -2.34
CA ARG A 111 -6.38 14.22 -1.73
C ARG A 111 -5.02 14.07 -2.41
N GLY A 112 -4.97 14.17 -3.74
CA GLY A 112 -3.72 14.01 -4.48
C GLY A 112 -2.83 15.25 -4.48
N VAL A 113 -3.40 16.45 -4.51
CA VAL A 113 -2.64 17.72 -4.67
C VAL A 113 -2.46 18.44 -3.34
N TRP A 114 -3.55 18.67 -2.61
CA TRP A 114 -3.49 19.33 -1.29
C TRP A 114 -3.30 18.35 -0.14
N ASN A 115 -3.27 17.05 -0.43
CA ASN A 115 -3.04 16.02 0.57
C ASN A 115 -3.98 16.16 1.77
N SER A 116 -5.23 16.50 1.49
CA SER A 116 -6.26 16.77 2.49
C SER A 116 -7.60 16.17 2.07
N GLU A 117 -8.51 16.11 3.03
CA GLU A 117 -9.92 15.93 2.71
C GLU A 117 -10.49 17.19 2.05
N PRO A 118 -11.58 17.06 1.25
CA PRO A 118 -12.39 18.20 0.85
C PRO A 118 -12.83 19.02 2.08
N ASP A 119 -12.78 20.34 1.95
CA ASP A 119 -13.27 21.29 2.95
C ASP A 119 -14.52 22.02 2.43
N LEU A 120 -14.99 23.04 3.15
CA LEU A 120 -16.15 23.83 2.74
C LEU A 120 -15.98 24.53 1.37
N SER A 121 -14.73 24.77 0.91
CA SER A 121 -14.49 25.40 -0.38
C SER A 121 -14.79 24.46 -1.57
N VAL A 122 -15.00 23.16 -1.34
CA VAL A 122 -15.36 22.20 -2.40
C VAL A 122 -16.64 22.61 -3.15
N GLY A 123 -17.58 23.23 -2.44
CA GLY A 123 -18.83 23.73 -3.04
C GLY A 123 -18.59 24.82 -4.08
N GLN A 124 -17.65 25.72 -3.82
CA GLN A 124 -17.28 26.82 -4.74
C GLN A 124 -16.59 26.27 -5.99
N TRP A 125 -15.68 25.30 -5.83
CA TRP A 125 -15.03 24.65 -6.96
C TRP A 125 -16.01 23.86 -7.82
N ARG A 126 -16.96 23.18 -7.19
CA ARG A 126 -18.02 22.45 -7.90
C ARG A 126 -18.89 23.40 -8.69
N GLU A 127 -19.34 24.49 -8.08
CA GLU A 127 -20.15 25.52 -8.75
C GLU A 127 -19.43 26.13 -9.95
N ALA A 128 -18.12 26.39 -9.86
CA ALA A 128 -17.34 26.88 -10.99
C ALA A 128 -17.34 25.86 -12.15
N LEU A 129 -17.11 24.58 -11.86
CA LEU A 129 -17.14 23.51 -12.87
C LEU A 129 -18.54 23.32 -13.49
N ASP A 130 -19.58 23.40 -12.67
CA ASP A 130 -20.98 23.28 -13.12
C ASP A 130 -21.39 24.45 -14.03
N HIS A 131 -20.79 25.63 -13.84
CA HIS A 131 -20.96 26.81 -14.69
C HIS A 131 -19.95 26.89 -15.86
N GLY A 132 -19.23 25.80 -16.16
CA GLY A 132 -18.43 25.68 -17.37
C GLY A 132 -16.95 26.08 -17.25
N GLU A 133 -16.44 26.30 -16.04
CA GLU A 133 -14.99 26.38 -15.82
C GLU A 133 -14.33 25.08 -16.30
N ALA A 134 -13.28 25.19 -17.11
CA ALA A 134 -12.58 24.01 -17.63
C ALA A 134 -11.87 23.26 -16.48
N TRP A 135 -11.95 21.93 -16.52
CA TRP A 135 -11.26 21.08 -15.53
C TRP A 135 -9.76 21.36 -15.43
N SER A 136 -9.08 21.54 -16.56
CA SER A 136 -7.66 21.88 -16.60
C SER A 136 -7.35 23.21 -15.88
N THR A 137 -8.25 24.19 -15.93
CA THR A 137 -8.09 25.45 -15.21
C THR A 137 -8.19 25.25 -13.70
N VAL A 138 -9.14 24.43 -13.23
CA VAL A 138 -9.25 24.09 -11.80
C VAL A 138 -8.01 23.34 -11.31
N VAL A 139 -7.55 22.34 -12.06
CA VAL A 139 -6.30 21.60 -11.73
C VAL A 139 -5.11 22.56 -11.63
N ALA A 140 -4.93 23.45 -12.60
CA ALA A 140 -3.85 24.43 -12.58
C ALA A 140 -3.92 25.35 -11.35
N ARG A 141 -5.13 25.80 -10.96
CA ARG A 141 -5.33 26.63 -9.75
C ARG A 141 -4.93 25.91 -8.48
N PHE A 142 -5.22 24.61 -8.34
CA PHE A 142 -4.79 23.82 -7.17
C PHE A 142 -3.27 23.79 -7.01
N PHE A 143 -2.52 23.75 -8.10
CA PHE A 143 -1.04 23.70 -8.10
C PHE A 143 -0.35 25.07 -7.93
N VAL A 144 -1.10 26.17 -7.95
CA VAL A 144 -0.57 27.51 -7.62
C VAL A 144 -1.18 28.08 -6.34
N ASP A 145 -2.11 27.35 -5.72
CA ASP A 145 -2.69 27.68 -4.41
C ASP A 145 -1.62 27.59 -3.31
N GLN A 146 -1.72 28.49 -2.34
CA GLN A 146 -0.77 28.57 -1.22
C GLN A 146 -0.68 27.25 -0.44
N ARG A 147 -1.79 26.50 -0.30
CA ARG A 147 -1.78 25.18 0.36
C ARG A 147 -0.85 24.20 -0.33
N PHE A 148 -0.83 24.18 -1.67
CA PHE A 148 0.10 23.34 -2.40
C PHE A 148 1.55 23.81 -2.21
N LEU A 149 1.79 25.12 -2.32
CA LEU A 149 3.14 25.69 -2.16
C LEU A 149 3.73 25.42 -0.78
N GLU A 150 2.92 25.41 0.27
CA GLU A 150 3.32 25.07 1.65
C GLU A 150 3.68 23.58 1.81
N LEU A 151 3.13 22.70 0.96
CA LEU A 151 3.44 21.27 0.97
C LEU A 151 4.75 20.97 0.24
N VAL A 152 5.16 21.80 -0.72
CA VAL A 152 6.34 21.55 -1.57
C VAL A 152 7.60 21.27 -0.78
N PRO A 153 8.00 22.04 0.26
CA PRO A 153 9.21 21.74 1.02
C PRO A 153 9.19 20.34 1.65
N LYS A 154 8.03 19.88 2.14
CA LYS A 154 7.88 18.56 2.73
C LYS A 154 7.86 17.45 1.67
N VAL A 155 7.21 17.69 0.53
CA VAL A 155 7.23 16.74 -0.60
C VAL A 155 8.64 16.58 -1.15
N CYS A 156 9.36 17.69 -1.27
CA CYS A 156 10.69 17.75 -1.85
C CYS A 156 11.81 17.47 -0.84
N SER A 157 11.55 17.32 0.46
CA SER A 157 12.57 16.86 1.42
C SER A 157 12.81 15.35 1.35
N GLY A 158 11.88 14.62 0.68
CA GLY A 158 11.85 13.19 0.45
C GLY A 158 12.16 12.33 1.67
N ALA A 159 12.38 11.03 1.44
CA ALA A 159 12.72 10.09 2.49
C ALA A 159 14.09 9.49 2.25
N ARG A 160 15.13 9.96 2.94
CA ARG A 160 16.52 9.51 2.72
C ARG A 160 17.13 8.70 3.86
N ASP A 161 16.61 8.87 5.07
CA ASP A 161 17.11 8.25 6.29
C ASP A 161 16.06 8.31 7.40
N SER A 162 16.43 8.03 8.65
CA SER A 162 15.53 8.09 9.81
C SER A 162 14.97 9.48 10.14
N SER A 163 15.46 10.55 9.49
CA SER A 163 14.89 11.91 9.57
C SER A 163 13.80 12.17 8.54
N ALA A 164 13.64 11.26 7.57
CA ALA A 164 12.57 11.27 6.60
C ALA A 164 11.21 11.20 7.31
N THR A 165 10.43 12.27 7.20
CA THR A 165 9.03 12.19 7.62
C THR A 165 8.16 11.87 6.42
N SER A 166 7.30 10.88 6.57
CA SER A 166 6.19 10.65 5.65
C SER A 166 5.46 11.97 5.31
N TYR A 167 5.15 12.16 4.03
CA TYR A 167 4.16 13.11 3.53
C TYR A 167 2.73 12.56 3.74
N ALA A 168 2.42 12.35 5.02
CA ALA A 168 1.14 11.85 5.53
C ALA A 168 -0.03 12.78 5.17
N LEU A 169 -1.23 12.23 4.97
CA LEU A 169 -2.47 13.00 4.76
C LEU A 169 -2.70 14.02 5.89
N ALA A 170 -3.22 15.21 5.59
CA ALA A 170 -3.65 16.14 6.64
C ALA A 170 -4.66 15.46 7.58
N GLY A 171 -4.57 15.72 8.88
CA GLY A 171 -5.43 15.12 9.92
C GLY A 171 -6.85 15.68 9.97
N GLN A 172 -7.34 16.27 8.87
CA GLN A 172 -8.69 16.82 8.80
C GLN A 172 -9.72 15.69 8.72
N PRO A 173 -10.86 15.77 9.43
CA PRO A 173 -11.92 14.80 9.31
C PRO A 173 -12.49 14.75 7.88
N ALA A 174 -12.89 13.56 7.44
CA ALA A 174 -13.66 13.42 6.21
C ALA A 174 -15.01 14.13 6.35
N VAL A 175 -15.40 14.89 5.33
CA VAL A 175 -16.69 15.58 5.28
C VAL A 175 -17.65 14.92 4.29
N PRO A 176 -18.96 14.82 4.59
CA PRO A 176 -19.93 14.22 3.68
C PRO A 176 -19.94 14.91 2.32
N GLN A 177 -20.04 14.11 1.26
CA GLN A 177 -20.24 14.57 -0.11
C GLN A 177 -21.67 14.23 -0.56
N PRO A 178 -22.22 14.93 -1.57
CA PRO A 178 -23.47 14.51 -2.20
C PRO A 178 -23.34 13.06 -2.72
N THR A 179 -24.33 12.23 -2.41
CA THR A 179 -24.38 10.83 -2.87
C THR A 179 -24.81 10.75 -4.34
N ALA A 180 -24.25 9.81 -5.11
CA ALA A 180 -24.56 9.67 -6.54
C ALA A 180 -25.76 8.76 -6.86
N THR A 181 -26.00 7.76 -6.00
CA THR A 181 -26.93 6.66 -6.26
C THR A 181 -27.91 6.49 -5.12
N ALA A 182 -28.98 5.74 -5.38
CA ALA A 182 -29.72 5.08 -4.32
C ALA A 182 -28.80 4.09 -3.58
N GLY A 183 -29.01 3.95 -2.27
CA GLY A 183 -28.24 3.09 -1.39
C GLY A 183 -28.22 3.64 0.03
N PHE A 184 -27.59 2.92 0.95
CA PHE A 184 -27.48 3.33 2.33
C PHE A 184 -26.54 4.54 2.50
N ASN A 185 -26.99 5.59 3.19
CA ASN A 185 -26.21 6.78 3.53
C ASN A 185 -26.50 7.30 4.95
N GLY A 186 -26.95 6.41 5.85
CA GLY A 186 -27.30 6.73 7.23
C GLY A 186 -26.15 6.63 8.23
N SER A 187 -26.48 6.48 9.52
CA SER A 187 -25.50 6.36 10.60
C SER A 187 -24.90 4.95 10.71
N GLN A 188 -23.84 4.81 11.49
CA GLN A 188 -23.25 3.50 11.79
C GLN A 188 -24.28 2.54 12.41
N GLU A 189 -25.11 3.00 13.35
CA GLU A 189 -26.06 2.16 14.07
C GLU A 189 -27.09 1.55 13.13
N THR A 190 -27.63 2.36 12.20
CA THR A 190 -28.58 1.89 11.21
C THR A 190 -27.90 0.97 10.18
N LEU A 191 -26.63 1.22 9.83
CA LEU A 191 -25.89 0.31 8.95
C LEU A 191 -25.70 -1.05 9.60
N GLN A 192 -25.31 -1.08 10.88
CA GLN A 192 -25.15 -2.34 11.62
C GLN A 192 -26.47 -3.10 11.71
N ALA A 193 -27.57 -2.42 12.07
CA ALA A 193 -28.89 -3.05 12.12
C ALA A 193 -29.30 -3.63 10.76
N LEU A 194 -29.06 -2.90 9.67
CA LEU A 194 -29.35 -3.38 8.31
C LEU A 194 -28.51 -4.60 7.94
N LEU A 195 -27.23 -4.64 8.33
CA LEU A 195 -26.36 -5.81 8.14
C LEU A 195 -26.87 -7.02 8.93
N ASP A 196 -27.25 -6.81 10.20
CA ASP A 196 -27.73 -7.87 11.09
C ASP A 196 -29.07 -8.45 10.65
N ASP A 197 -29.97 -7.61 10.12
CA ASP A 197 -31.28 -8.02 9.59
C ASP A 197 -31.18 -8.67 8.19
N THR A 198 -30.05 -8.53 7.51
CA THR A 198 -29.84 -9.12 6.18
C THR A 198 -29.53 -10.60 6.29
N ALA A 199 -30.37 -11.44 5.68
CA ALA A 199 -30.17 -12.89 5.66
C ALA A 199 -28.87 -13.28 4.94
N PRO A 200 -28.23 -14.42 5.32
CA PRO A 200 -27.07 -14.95 4.60
C PRO A 200 -27.32 -15.09 3.10
N GLY A 201 -26.36 -14.65 2.28
CA GLY A 201 -26.49 -14.51 0.82
C GLY A 201 -27.04 -13.16 0.38
N GLY A 202 -27.54 -12.34 1.31
CA GLY A 202 -28.00 -10.98 1.05
C GLY A 202 -26.86 -9.97 0.84
N THR A 203 -27.22 -8.82 0.29
CA THR A 203 -26.30 -7.71 0.00
C THR A 203 -26.84 -6.41 0.57
N VAL A 204 -26.02 -5.72 1.35
CA VAL A 204 -26.23 -4.34 1.77
C VAL A 204 -25.41 -3.43 0.86
N MET A 205 -26.06 -2.48 0.20
CA MET A 205 -25.42 -1.53 -0.71
C MET A 205 -25.36 -0.14 -0.08
N LEU A 206 -24.15 0.40 0.08
CA LEU A 206 -23.93 1.81 0.36
C LEU A 206 -24.25 2.64 -0.89
N ALA A 207 -24.80 3.84 -0.72
CA ALA A 207 -24.86 4.79 -1.82
C ALA A 207 -23.42 5.19 -2.23
N GLN A 208 -23.21 5.47 -3.51
CA GLN A 208 -21.94 6.05 -3.95
C GLN A 208 -21.67 7.35 -3.19
N ARG A 209 -20.41 7.52 -2.74
CA ARG A 209 -19.95 8.63 -1.89
C ARG A 209 -20.60 8.73 -0.51
N ALA A 210 -21.36 7.73 -0.06
CA ALA A 210 -21.85 7.69 1.31
C ALA A 210 -20.66 7.76 2.28
N LEU A 211 -20.78 8.56 3.34
CA LEU A 211 -19.77 8.65 4.39
C LEU A 211 -20.36 8.12 5.69
N ILE A 212 -19.82 7.01 6.19
CA ILE A 212 -20.21 6.41 7.46
C ILE A 212 -19.02 6.52 8.41
N THR A 213 -19.17 7.36 9.43
CA THR A 213 -18.17 7.53 10.48
C THR A 213 -18.36 6.45 11.54
N LEU A 214 -17.32 5.64 11.74
CA LEU A 214 -17.31 4.54 12.69
C LEU A 214 -16.74 4.97 14.04
N THR A 215 -17.52 4.80 15.11
CA THR A 215 -17.16 5.03 16.51
C THR A 215 -16.94 3.73 17.29
N ARG A 216 -17.32 2.60 16.69
CA ARG A 216 -17.08 1.21 17.14
C ARG A 216 -16.86 0.30 15.92
N PRO A 217 -16.46 -0.96 16.08
CA PRO A 217 -16.37 -1.89 14.95
C PRO A 217 -17.71 -2.06 14.23
N LEU A 218 -17.66 -2.20 12.91
CA LEU A 218 -18.76 -2.65 12.06
C LEU A 218 -18.58 -4.14 11.78
N SER A 219 -19.57 -4.97 12.10
CA SER A 219 -19.53 -6.41 11.85
C SER A 219 -20.34 -6.75 10.60
N ILE A 220 -19.74 -7.46 9.65
CA ILE A 220 -20.40 -8.06 8.50
C ILE A 220 -20.77 -9.51 8.87
N PRO A 221 -22.08 -9.82 9.01
CA PRO A 221 -22.55 -11.13 9.44
C PRO A 221 -22.29 -12.24 8.42
N HIS A 222 -22.57 -13.47 8.85
CA HIS A 222 -22.27 -14.67 8.09
C HIS A 222 -22.97 -14.64 6.73
N GLY A 223 -22.19 -14.80 5.66
CA GLY A 223 -22.71 -14.86 4.29
C GLY A 223 -23.27 -13.53 3.74
N VAL A 224 -23.17 -12.42 4.49
CA VAL A 224 -23.66 -11.11 4.04
C VAL A 224 -22.57 -10.38 3.26
N THR A 225 -22.96 -9.70 2.19
CA THR A 225 -22.07 -8.80 1.43
C THR A 225 -22.36 -7.35 1.75
N LEU A 226 -21.33 -6.59 2.15
CA LEU A 226 -21.36 -5.13 2.13
C LEU A 226 -20.64 -4.64 0.87
N THR A 227 -21.35 -3.87 0.04
CA THR A 227 -20.80 -3.26 -1.18
C THR A 227 -21.25 -1.82 -1.36
N THR A 228 -20.73 -1.14 -2.38
CA THR A 228 -21.25 0.13 -2.87
C THR A 228 -22.11 -0.09 -4.11
N ALA A 229 -23.22 0.65 -4.22
CA ALA A 229 -24.06 0.68 -5.41
C ALA A 229 -23.24 0.95 -6.69
N GLY A 230 -23.48 0.14 -7.73
CA GLY A 230 -22.74 0.19 -9.00
C GLY A 230 -21.35 -0.46 -8.96
N ASP A 231 -20.94 -1.04 -7.83
CA ASP A 231 -19.69 -1.78 -7.64
C ASP A 231 -18.43 -1.06 -8.18
N PRO A 232 -18.18 0.22 -7.80
CA PRO A 232 -16.98 0.93 -8.21
C PRO A 232 -15.73 0.17 -7.79
N ASN A 233 -14.78 -0.01 -8.72
CA ASN A 233 -13.49 -0.62 -8.43
C ASN A 233 -12.48 0.42 -7.90
N PRO A 234 -11.26 0.04 -7.48
CA PRO A 234 -10.31 1.00 -6.93
C PRO A 234 -9.99 2.19 -7.85
N ALA A 235 -10.02 2.01 -9.17
CA ALA A 235 -9.87 3.13 -10.12
C ALA A 235 -10.97 4.20 -9.99
N HIS A 236 -12.14 3.80 -9.47
CA HIS A 236 -13.30 4.65 -9.18
C HIS A 236 -13.50 4.86 -7.66
N TYR A 237 -12.45 4.78 -6.84
CA TYR A 237 -12.62 4.82 -5.37
C TYR A 237 -13.35 6.08 -4.85
N ALA A 238 -13.27 7.19 -5.58
CA ALA A 238 -13.96 8.42 -5.20
C ALA A 238 -15.49 8.28 -5.25
N GLU A 239 -16.02 7.27 -5.94
CA GLU A 239 -17.45 6.91 -5.94
C GLU A 239 -17.78 5.82 -4.90
N MET A 240 -16.80 5.19 -4.25
CA MET A 240 -17.10 4.18 -3.22
C MET A 240 -17.83 4.81 -2.02
N GLY A 241 -18.71 4.02 -1.40
CA GLY A 241 -19.13 4.27 -0.02
C GLY A 241 -17.90 4.17 0.88
N ARG A 242 -17.74 5.15 1.76
CA ARG A 242 -16.59 5.32 2.63
C ARG A 242 -16.93 5.03 4.08
N LEU A 243 -16.20 4.10 4.68
CA LEU A 243 -16.17 3.86 6.11
C LEU A 243 -14.93 4.56 6.67
N VAL A 244 -15.10 5.53 7.55
CA VAL A 244 -13.97 6.28 8.15
C VAL A 244 -13.96 6.11 9.66
N ARG A 245 -12.77 5.92 10.25
CA ARG A 245 -12.65 5.88 11.71
C ARG A 245 -12.86 7.28 12.29
N GLY A 246 -13.88 7.42 13.14
CA GLY A 246 -14.17 8.66 13.88
C GLY A 246 -14.10 8.54 15.40
N GLY A 247 -13.93 7.33 15.94
CA GLY A 247 -13.83 7.09 17.39
C GLY A 247 -12.51 6.46 17.82
N ASP A 248 -12.19 6.67 19.09
CA ASP A 248 -11.05 6.08 19.79
C ASP A 248 -11.41 4.68 20.34
N PHE A 249 -11.47 3.68 19.46
CA PHE A 249 -11.73 2.28 19.82
C PHE A 249 -10.57 1.36 19.43
N ASP A 250 -10.11 0.49 20.33
CA ASP A 250 -8.95 -0.40 20.12
C ASP A 250 -9.33 -1.76 19.50
N GLU A 251 -10.09 -1.71 18.41
CA GLU A 251 -10.59 -2.87 17.67
C GLU A 251 -10.51 -2.59 16.14
N PRO A 252 -10.66 -3.60 15.28
CA PRO A 252 -10.75 -3.38 13.83
C PRO A 252 -11.92 -2.48 13.46
N MET A 253 -11.80 -1.70 12.39
CA MET A 253 -12.95 -0.91 11.92
C MET A 253 -14.05 -1.80 11.35
N VAL A 254 -13.67 -2.82 10.58
CA VAL A 254 -14.59 -3.78 9.97
C VAL A 254 -14.18 -5.18 10.35
N ASP A 255 -15.09 -5.93 10.96
CA ASP A 255 -14.99 -7.37 11.17
C ASP A 255 -15.83 -8.10 10.13
N ILE A 256 -15.25 -9.13 9.50
CA ILE A 256 -15.93 -9.96 8.51
C ILE A 256 -15.98 -11.39 9.03
N THR A 257 -17.20 -11.86 9.30
CA THR A 257 -17.44 -13.22 9.78
C THR A 257 -17.49 -14.24 8.62
N ASN A 258 -17.62 -15.52 8.96
CA ASN A 258 -17.60 -16.63 8.01
C ASN A 258 -18.52 -16.41 6.79
N GLY A 259 -17.97 -16.51 5.57
CA GLY A 259 -18.71 -16.32 4.32
C GLY A 259 -19.09 -14.88 4.01
N GLY A 260 -18.84 -13.94 4.93
CA GLY A 260 -19.08 -12.51 4.74
C GLY A 260 -18.14 -11.91 3.69
N ARG A 261 -18.57 -10.81 3.09
CA ARG A 261 -17.82 -10.17 1.98
C ARG A 261 -17.83 -8.67 2.11
N LEU A 262 -16.67 -8.06 1.94
CA LEU A 262 -16.50 -6.62 1.77
C LEU A 262 -15.99 -6.34 0.37
N THR A 263 -16.78 -5.64 -0.44
CA THR A 263 -16.43 -5.38 -1.84
C THR A 263 -16.67 -3.94 -2.25
N SER A 264 -15.79 -3.34 -3.05
CA SER A 264 -16.05 -2.01 -3.63
C SER A 264 -16.35 -0.92 -2.57
N VAL A 265 -15.74 -1.02 -1.39
CA VAL A 265 -15.86 -0.06 -0.28
C VAL A 265 -14.52 0.62 -0.05
N TRP A 266 -14.56 1.89 0.34
CA TRP A 266 -13.38 2.61 0.80
C TRP A 266 -13.32 2.60 2.33
N VAL A 267 -12.34 1.90 2.91
CA VAL A 267 -12.09 1.87 4.37
C VAL A 267 -10.90 2.76 4.71
N ASP A 268 -11.12 3.81 5.50
CA ASP A 268 -10.10 4.79 5.88
C ASP A 268 -9.84 4.79 7.39
N GLY A 269 -8.63 4.37 7.78
CA GLY A 269 -8.20 4.28 9.17
C GLY A 269 -8.00 5.61 9.88
N ALA A 270 -7.99 6.73 9.15
CA ALA A 270 -7.84 8.08 9.71
C ALA A 270 -6.63 8.21 10.66
N ARG A 271 -5.51 7.52 10.39
CA ARG A 271 -4.33 7.44 11.28
C ARG A 271 -3.79 8.79 11.75
N ASN A 272 -3.83 9.80 10.86
CA ASN A 272 -3.30 11.14 11.15
C ASN A 272 -4.20 11.99 12.03
N SER A 273 -5.42 11.54 12.34
CA SER A 273 -6.20 12.18 13.37
C SER A 273 -5.54 11.93 14.73
N PRO A 274 -5.51 12.92 15.64
CA PRO A 274 -4.95 12.75 16.97
C PRO A 274 -5.53 11.52 17.69
N GLY A 275 -4.66 10.69 18.27
CA GLY A 275 -5.04 9.47 19.01
C GLY A 275 -5.39 8.26 18.14
N ASN A 276 -5.45 8.37 16.81
CA ASN A 276 -5.89 7.25 15.98
C ASN A 276 -4.86 6.15 15.76
N PHE A 277 -3.57 6.44 15.91
CA PHE A 277 -2.54 5.40 15.85
C PHE A 277 -2.48 4.58 17.15
N VAL A 278 -2.87 3.29 17.06
CA VAL A 278 -2.71 2.30 18.13
C VAL A 278 -2.33 0.95 17.51
N PRO A 279 -1.29 0.25 18.01
CA PRO A 279 -0.77 -0.96 17.35
C PRO A 279 -1.79 -2.09 17.14
N ASN A 280 -2.75 -2.25 18.06
CA ASN A 280 -3.75 -3.33 17.99
C ASN A 280 -4.92 -3.02 17.03
N ARG A 281 -4.90 -1.86 16.36
CA ARG A 281 -5.93 -1.50 15.39
C ARG A 281 -5.65 -2.10 14.02
N TYR A 282 -6.75 -2.42 13.35
CA TYR A 282 -6.76 -2.85 11.96
C TYR A 282 -7.86 -2.08 11.23
N ASN A 283 -7.72 -1.89 9.92
CA ASN A 283 -8.83 -1.36 9.15
C ASN A 283 -9.86 -2.47 8.92
N VAL A 284 -9.42 -3.62 8.40
CA VAL A 284 -10.28 -4.78 8.14
C VAL A 284 -9.72 -6.01 8.82
N ARG A 285 -10.56 -6.76 9.53
CA ARG A 285 -10.24 -8.08 10.07
C ARG A 285 -11.21 -9.13 9.51
N VAL A 286 -10.64 -10.19 8.97
CA VAL A 286 -11.35 -11.36 8.45
C VAL A 286 -11.22 -12.48 9.47
N LEU A 287 -12.34 -12.94 10.02
CA LEU A 287 -12.42 -13.99 11.04
C LEU A 287 -12.46 -15.38 10.38
N GLY A 288 -11.48 -15.67 9.52
CA GLY A 288 -11.42 -16.90 8.74
C GLY A 288 -12.71 -17.15 7.94
N GLY A 289 -13.16 -18.40 7.96
CA GLY A 289 -14.38 -18.90 7.33
C GLY A 289 -14.17 -19.59 5.99
N HIS A 290 -15.29 -19.90 5.34
CA HIS A 290 -15.42 -20.48 4.02
C HIS A 290 -15.90 -19.40 3.04
N ASN A 291 -15.15 -19.13 1.97
CA ASN A 291 -15.47 -18.12 0.95
C ASN A 291 -15.61 -16.66 1.47
N THR A 292 -15.08 -16.37 2.66
CA THR A 292 -14.98 -14.99 3.19
C THR A 292 -14.06 -14.16 2.30
N ALA A 293 -14.39 -12.89 2.05
CA ALA A 293 -13.64 -12.12 1.05
C ALA A 293 -13.53 -10.61 1.29
N VAL A 294 -12.41 -10.04 0.85
CA VAL A 294 -12.13 -8.60 0.74
C VAL A 294 -11.68 -8.32 -0.69
N ILE A 295 -12.56 -7.75 -1.52
CA ILE A 295 -12.32 -7.64 -2.97
C ILE A 295 -12.58 -6.25 -3.53
N GLY A 296 -11.63 -5.69 -4.28
CA GLY A 296 -11.88 -4.46 -5.04
C GLY A 296 -12.04 -3.22 -4.16
N ASN A 297 -11.55 -3.24 -2.93
CA ASN A 297 -11.68 -2.14 -1.98
C ASN A 297 -10.51 -1.15 -2.11
N LYS A 298 -10.73 0.09 -1.68
CA LYS A 298 -9.63 0.98 -1.27
C LYS A 298 -9.50 0.92 0.24
N ILE A 299 -8.30 0.66 0.74
CA ILE A 299 -8.00 0.65 2.17
C ILE A 299 -6.87 1.63 2.41
N SER A 300 -7.15 2.71 3.15
CA SER A 300 -6.21 3.80 3.31
C SER A 300 -5.91 4.13 4.77
N ASN A 301 -4.75 4.75 4.98
CA ASN A 301 -4.43 5.48 6.20
C ASN A 301 -4.59 4.63 7.48
N THR A 302 -4.03 3.43 7.43
CA THR A 302 -4.20 2.36 8.42
C THR A 302 -3.91 2.81 9.84
N ALA A 303 -4.88 2.60 10.74
CA ALA A 303 -4.84 3.11 12.11
C ALA A 303 -3.88 2.34 13.04
N GLY A 304 -3.40 1.15 12.66
CA GLY A 304 -2.56 0.31 13.52
C GLY A 304 -1.62 -0.60 12.75
N SER A 305 -1.45 -1.83 13.21
CA SER A 305 -0.38 -2.72 12.74
C SER A 305 -0.62 -3.34 11.37
N ALA A 306 -1.86 -3.45 10.88
CA ALA A 306 -2.10 -3.93 9.50
C ALA A 306 -3.38 -3.35 8.87
N SER A 307 -3.37 -3.23 7.55
CA SER A 307 -4.53 -2.73 6.79
C SER A 307 -5.60 -3.82 6.68
N ILE A 308 -5.19 -5.05 6.37
CA ILE A 308 -6.03 -6.25 6.42
C ILE A 308 -5.38 -7.27 7.35
N GLN A 309 -6.11 -7.73 8.35
CA GLN A 309 -5.77 -8.92 9.12
C GLN A 309 -6.67 -10.09 8.70
N VAL A 310 -6.08 -11.24 8.42
CA VAL A 310 -6.82 -12.49 8.16
C VAL A 310 -6.46 -13.50 9.24
N LEU A 311 -7.41 -13.76 10.12
CA LEU A 311 -7.30 -14.82 11.11
C LEU A 311 -7.69 -16.17 10.50
N GLY A 312 -7.16 -17.25 11.05
CA GLY A 312 -7.57 -18.61 10.72
C GLY A 312 -7.57 -19.51 11.94
N GLN A 313 -7.13 -20.75 11.78
CA GLN A 313 -7.22 -21.76 12.84
C GLN A 313 -6.34 -21.39 14.04
N ALA A 314 -5.20 -20.74 13.81
CA ALA A 314 -4.42 -20.11 14.86
C ALA A 314 -5.19 -19.03 15.64
N GLY A 315 -6.23 -18.43 15.07
CA GLY A 315 -7.15 -17.50 15.74
C GLY A 315 -8.38 -18.16 16.36
N GLY A 316 -8.57 -19.47 16.19
CA GLY A 316 -9.79 -20.19 16.58
C GLY A 316 -10.90 -20.15 15.53
N TYR A 317 -10.57 -19.80 14.28
CA TYR A 317 -11.54 -19.73 13.18
C TYR A 317 -11.22 -20.78 12.11
N ASP A 318 -12.24 -21.40 11.53
CA ASP A 318 -12.03 -22.23 10.33
C ASP A 318 -11.39 -21.39 9.22
N CYS A 319 -10.67 -22.02 8.30
CA CYS A 319 -10.11 -21.31 7.16
C CYS A 319 -10.16 -22.19 5.93
N SER A 320 -10.96 -21.79 4.96
CA SER A 320 -10.98 -22.40 3.63
C SER A 320 -11.40 -21.38 2.58
N LYS A 321 -10.65 -21.28 1.49
CA LYS A 321 -10.96 -20.41 0.34
C LYS A 321 -11.21 -18.94 0.70
N VAL A 322 -10.43 -18.36 1.63
CA VAL A 322 -10.50 -16.92 1.90
C VAL A 322 -9.86 -16.16 0.73
N ALA A 323 -10.46 -15.05 0.30
CA ALA A 323 -9.97 -14.29 -0.85
C ALA A 323 -9.71 -12.82 -0.51
N ILE A 324 -8.46 -12.38 -0.69
CA ILE A 324 -8.05 -10.97 -0.59
C ILE A 324 -7.54 -10.55 -1.97
N ARG A 325 -8.38 -9.86 -2.76
CA ARG A 325 -8.11 -9.67 -4.18
C ARG A 325 -8.42 -8.29 -4.73
N GLY A 326 -7.52 -7.75 -5.55
CA GLY A 326 -7.84 -6.55 -6.33
C GLY A 326 -8.01 -5.30 -5.46
N ASN A 327 -7.49 -5.30 -4.24
CA ASN A 327 -7.60 -4.15 -3.35
C ASN A 327 -6.45 -3.17 -3.60
N MET A 328 -6.72 -1.89 -3.39
CA MET A 328 -5.72 -0.84 -3.34
C MET A 328 -5.45 -0.44 -1.89
N ILE A 329 -4.22 -0.63 -1.42
CA ILE A 329 -3.81 -0.38 -0.05
C ILE A 329 -2.78 0.75 -0.03
N THR A 330 -3.15 1.88 0.57
CA THR A 330 -2.26 3.04 0.74
C THR A 330 -2.01 3.32 2.21
N ALA A 331 -0.77 3.22 2.65
CA ALA A 331 -0.42 3.45 4.04
C ALA A 331 0.55 4.63 4.20
N TYR A 332 0.41 5.66 3.36
CA TYR A 332 1.30 6.83 3.31
C TYR A 332 1.65 7.42 4.68
N SER A 333 0.73 7.38 5.64
CA SER A 333 0.89 7.89 7.01
C SER A 333 1.65 6.97 7.97
N SER A 334 2.07 5.80 7.49
CA SER A 334 3.00 4.91 8.17
C SER A 334 4.39 5.51 8.22
N ASP A 335 5.25 4.92 9.04
CA ASP A 335 6.66 5.26 9.11
C ASP A 335 7.48 4.00 9.41
N HIS A 336 8.63 3.87 8.74
CA HIS A 336 9.55 2.75 8.89
C HIS A 336 10.42 2.85 10.15
N TYR A 337 10.89 4.07 10.44
CA TYR A 337 11.93 4.35 11.42
C TYR A 337 11.36 4.86 12.74
N LEU A 338 10.22 5.56 12.69
CA LEU A 338 9.67 6.17 13.87
C LEU A 338 9.03 5.13 14.77
N THR A 339 9.48 5.13 16.02
CA THR A 339 8.73 4.53 17.11
C THR A 339 8.01 5.62 17.89
N ARG A 340 6.75 5.37 18.26
CA ARG A 340 5.93 6.28 19.05
C ARG A 340 5.82 5.76 20.48
N GLN A 341 6.09 6.64 21.44
CA GLN A 341 5.73 6.38 22.83
C GLN A 341 4.19 6.43 22.95
N LEU A 342 3.62 5.33 23.44
CA LEU A 342 2.19 5.18 23.71
C LEU A 342 1.83 5.76 25.08
N ALA A 343 0.54 6.04 25.29
CA ALA A 343 0.04 6.61 26.54
C ALA A 343 0.31 5.72 27.77
N ASN A 344 0.48 4.41 27.59
CA ASN A 344 0.83 3.45 28.64
C ASN A 344 2.35 3.40 28.94
N GLY A 345 3.15 4.30 28.36
CA GLY A 345 4.60 4.36 28.54
C GLY A 345 5.39 3.38 27.68
N SER A 346 4.74 2.43 26.97
CA SER A 346 5.42 1.55 26.02
C SER A 346 5.75 2.27 24.71
N THR A 347 6.61 1.68 23.90
CA THR A 347 6.99 2.22 22.58
C THR A 347 6.53 1.25 21.50
N ALA A 348 5.91 1.76 20.45
CA ALA A 348 5.48 0.95 19.31
C ALA A 348 5.92 1.57 17.99
N GLY A 349 6.32 0.75 17.03
CA GLY A 349 6.68 1.23 15.71
C GLY A 349 5.49 1.85 15.01
N ALA A 350 5.69 3.01 14.37
CA ALA A 350 4.69 3.69 13.58
C ALA A 350 4.53 3.08 12.18
N TRP A 351 4.98 1.84 11.96
CA TRP A 351 4.77 1.09 10.74
C TRP A 351 3.38 0.43 10.72
N SER A 352 2.98 -0.05 9.55
CA SER A 352 1.81 -0.89 9.33
C SER A 352 2.15 -1.97 8.32
N ASP A 353 1.49 -3.12 8.36
CA ASP A 353 1.51 -4.09 7.29
C ASP A 353 0.40 -3.78 6.28
N GLY A 354 0.60 -4.18 5.04
CA GLY A 354 -0.47 -4.18 4.05
C GLY A 354 -1.49 -5.25 4.41
N ILE A 355 -1.08 -6.51 4.28
CA ILE A 355 -1.91 -7.69 4.55
C ILE A 355 -1.17 -8.63 5.50
N ALA A 356 -1.78 -8.97 6.62
CA ALA A 356 -1.27 -9.95 7.58
C ALA A 356 -2.23 -11.15 7.65
N ALA A 357 -1.80 -12.32 7.19
CA ALA A 357 -2.68 -13.50 7.05
C ALA A 357 -2.12 -14.73 7.78
N GLY A 358 -2.82 -15.20 8.81
CA GLY A 358 -2.56 -16.48 9.50
C GLY A 358 -3.58 -17.58 9.16
N CYS A 359 -4.36 -17.37 8.10
CA CYS A 359 -5.37 -18.30 7.63
C CYS A 359 -4.74 -19.30 6.66
N ALA A 360 -4.89 -20.60 6.94
CA ALA A 360 -4.19 -21.67 6.24
C ALA A 360 -4.53 -21.81 4.74
N ASP A 361 -5.61 -21.22 4.25
CA ASP A 361 -6.10 -21.36 2.87
C ASP A 361 -6.66 -20.02 2.37
N THR A 362 -5.73 -19.09 2.11
CA THR A 362 -6.01 -17.73 1.62
C THR A 362 -5.41 -17.51 0.26
N THR A 363 -6.18 -16.98 -0.68
CA THR A 363 -5.66 -16.44 -1.95
C THR A 363 -5.51 -14.93 -1.85
N ILE A 364 -4.28 -14.45 -1.88
CA ILE A 364 -3.93 -13.01 -1.84
C ILE A 364 -3.40 -12.63 -3.22
N THR A 365 -4.22 -11.99 -4.05
CA THR A 365 -3.85 -11.75 -5.46
C THR A 365 -4.29 -10.43 -6.05
N ARG A 366 -3.46 -9.87 -6.95
CA ARG A 366 -3.76 -8.63 -7.68
C ARG A 366 -4.02 -7.45 -6.75
N ASN A 367 -3.46 -7.45 -5.55
CA ASN A 367 -3.51 -6.27 -4.68
C ASN A 367 -2.37 -5.32 -5.07
N GLU A 368 -2.65 -4.04 -4.94
CA GLU A 368 -1.70 -2.96 -5.12
C GLU A 368 -1.44 -2.31 -3.76
N ILE A 369 -0.20 -2.31 -3.30
CA ILE A 369 0.17 -1.96 -1.92
C ILE A 369 1.32 -0.95 -1.96
N VAL A 370 1.18 0.14 -1.22
CA VAL A 370 2.22 1.19 -1.17
C VAL A 370 2.43 1.75 0.23
N ASP A 371 3.71 1.95 0.54
CA ASP A 371 4.20 2.69 1.71
C ASP A 371 3.61 2.18 3.03
N THR A 372 3.72 0.89 3.32
CA THR A 372 3.21 0.34 4.57
C THR A 372 4.14 0.62 5.76
N GLY A 373 5.44 0.85 5.53
CA GLY A 373 6.43 1.03 6.60
C GLY A 373 6.85 -0.30 7.25
N GLY A 374 5.87 -1.21 7.37
CA GLY A 374 6.01 -2.58 7.84
C GLY A 374 6.34 -3.53 6.69
N VAL A 375 5.51 -4.53 6.52
CA VAL A 375 5.58 -5.48 5.42
C VAL A 375 4.47 -5.23 4.41
N GLY A 376 4.72 -5.48 3.13
CA GLY A 376 3.65 -5.45 2.13
C GLY A 376 2.63 -6.56 2.39
N ILE A 377 3.09 -7.81 2.45
CA ILE A 377 2.27 -8.99 2.78
C ILE A 377 3.01 -9.92 3.73
N SER A 378 2.41 -10.21 4.89
CA SER A 378 2.87 -11.18 5.89
C SER A 378 1.99 -12.42 5.89
N LEU A 379 2.57 -13.59 5.61
CA LEU A 379 1.93 -14.89 5.74
C LEU A 379 2.43 -15.59 6.99
N TYR A 380 1.53 -15.79 7.95
CA TYR A 380 1.82 -16.49 9.19
C TYR A 380 1.38 -17.96 9.15
N ARG A 381 1.90 -18.73 10.09
CA ARG A 381 1.46 -20.12 10.35
C ARG A 381 -0.06 -20.26 10.43
N GLY A 382 -0.57 -21.40 9.93
CA GLY A 382 -2.01 -21.70 9.94
C GLY A 382 -2.58 -22.11 11.30
N SER A 383 -1.75 -22.62 12.22
CA SER A 383 -2.15 -23.14 13.53
C SER A 383 -1.34 -22.53 14.68
N ARG A 384 -1.85 -22.64 15.91
CA ARG A 384 -1.10 -22.35 17.16
C ARG A 384 -0.33 -23.57 17.68
N SER A 385 -0.63 -24.77 17.20
CA SER A 385 -0.02 -26.03 17.66
C SER A 385 0.59 -26.77 16.48
N THR A 386 1.76 -27.39 16.71
CA THR A 386 2.34 -28.40 15.82
C THR A 386 1.52 -29.68 15.75
N SER A 387 0.70 -29.95 16.76
CA SER A 387 -0.06 -31.21 16.86
C SER A 387 -1.27 -31.28 15.91
N THR A 388 -1.49 -30.24 15.11
CA THR A 388 -2.60 -30.18 14.15
C THR A 388 -2.02 -30.23 12.74
N ASP A 389 -2.52 -31.13 11.90
CA ASP A 389 -2.15 -31.35 10.49
C ASP A 389 -2.55 -30.17 9.55
N ILE A 390 -2.55 -28.94 10.06
CA ILE A 390 -2.99 -27.75 9.33
C ILE A 390 -1.79 -27.20 8.56
N VAL A 391 -1.70 -27.65 7.32
CA VAL A 391 -0.77 -27.12 6.32
C VAL A 391 -1.18 -25.70 5.92
N GLN A 392 -0.24 -24.75 6.01
CA GLN A 392 -0.39 -23.44 5.39
C GLN A 392 -0.24 -23.59 3.86
N ARG A 393 -1.34 -23.34 3.15
CA ARG A 393 -1.52 -23.53 1.71
C ARG A 393 -1.97 -22.27 0.98
N SER A 394 -1.82 -21.12 1.63
CA SER A 394 -2.11 -19.83 1.03
C SER A 394 -1.23 -19.53 -0.18
N VAL A 395 -1.79 -18.78 -1.14
CA VAL A 395 -1.11 -18.34 -2.35
C VAL A 395 -1.07 -16.82 -2.37
N ILE A 396 0.15 -16.27 -2.41
CA ILE A 396 0.42 -14.84 -2.63
C ILE A 396 0.88 -14.69 -4.06
N ALA A 397 0.03 -14.15 -4.93
CA ALA A 397 0.36 -14.06 -6.35
C ALA A 397 -0.08 -12.80 -7.06
N ARG A 398 0.75 -12.29 -7.98
CA ARG A 398 0.41 -11.17 -8.88
C ARG A 398 0.06 -9.88 -8.13
N ASN A 399 0.64 -9.68 -6.95
CA ASN A 399 0.51 -8.42 -6.22
C ASN A 399 1.59 -7.44 -6.70
N SER A 400 1.31 -6.15 -6.59
CA SER A 400 2.28 -5.07 -6.84
C SER A 400 2.54 -4.33 -5.54
N ILE A 401 3.80 -4.28 -5.12
CA ILE A 401 4.21 -3.70 -3.84
C ILE A 401 5.28 -2.64 -4.11
N LEU A 402 5.00 -1.43 -3.66
CA LEU A 402 5.86 -0.27 -3.88
C LEU A 402 6.26 0.38 -2.57
N SER A 403 7.56 0.44 -2.31
CA SER A 403 8.12 1.41 -1.36
C SER A 403 8.40 2.70 -2.14
N ALA A 404 7.52 3.70 -2.05
CA ALA A 404 7.61 4.95 -2.81
C ALA A 404 8.18 6.09 -1.96
N GLY A 405 7.59 6.29 -0.80
CA GLY A 405 7.88 7.36 0.15
C GLY A 405 8.33 6.86 1.51
N ASN A 406 7.88 5.66 1.88
CA ASN A 406 8.24 5.03 3.13
C ASN A 406 9.04 3.77 2.80
N SER A 407 10.23 3.63 3.38
CA SER A 407 10.92 2.34 3.40
C SER A 407 10.04 1.29 4.09
N MET A 408 10.32 0.02 3.82
CA MET A 408 9.53 -1.10 4.33
C MET A 408 10.46 -2.14 4.91
N TYR A 409 10.04 -2.85 5.96
CA TYR A 409 10.83 -3.96 6.48
C TYR A 409 10.90 -5.11 5.47
N ALA A 410 9.79 -5.46 4.83
CA ALA A 410 9.85 -6.33 3.66
C ALA A 410 8.76 -6.09 2.62
N GLY A 411 9.00 -6.59 1.41
CA GLY A 411 7.95 -6.72 0.41
C GLY A 411 6.96 -7.80 0.83
N ILE A 412 7.45 -9.04 0.97
CA ILE A 412 6.63 -10.21 1.33
C ILE A 412 7.40 -11.07 2.37
N VAL A 413 6.70 -11.58 3.38
CA VAL A 413 7.27 -12.56 4.32
C VAL A 413 6.35 -13.77 4.50
N ALA A 414 6.94 -14.97 4.56
CA ALA A 414 6.34 -16.14 5.17
C ALA A 414 6.99 -16.37 6.54
N ASP A 415 6.30 -15.99 7.61
CA ASP A 415 6.81 -15.99 8.98
C ASP A 415 6.11 -17.07 9.82
N PRO A 416 6.78 -18.18 10.18
CA PRO A 416 6.25 -19.16 11.13
C PRO A 416 6.03 -18.61 12.55
N LEU A 417 6.46 -17.36 12.81
CA LEU A 417 6.54 -16.66 14.09
C LEU A 417 7.53 -17.32 15.06
N PHE A 418 8.11 -16.51 15.92
CA PHE A 418 9.25 -16.85 16.77
C PHE A 418 8.94 -17.84 17.92
N TYR A 419 10.00 -18.51 18.36
CA TYR A 419 10.04 -19.36 19.55
C TYR A 419 10.25 -18.51 20.81
N VAL A 420 9.30 -18.51 21.75
CA VAL A 420 9.56 -17.94 23.09
C VAL A 420 9.89 -19.06 24.07
N PRO A 421 11.14 -19.18 24.57
CA PRO A 421 11.48 -20.12 25.62
C PRO A 421 10.56 -19.90 26.83
N GLY A 422 9.92 -20.96 27.31
CA GLY A 422 8.97 -20.91 28.44
C GLY A 422 7.49 -20.66 28.07
N LYS A 423 7.16 -20.36 26.80
CA LYS A 423 5.76 -20.36 26.32
C LYS A 423 5.35 -21.64 25.59
N GLY A 424 6.25 -22.62 25.46
CA GLY A 424 5.96 -23.95 24.90
C GLY A 424 5.78 -24.01 23.38
N PHE A 425 6.13 -22.95 22.64
CA PHE A 425 5.98 -22.89 21.18
C PHE A 425 7.21 -23.47 20.44
N SER A 426 7.63 -24.71 20.73
CA SER A 426 8.70 -25.41 19.99
C SER A 426 8.13 -26.14 18.77
N SER A 427 7.52 -25.38 17.87
CA SER A 427 6.65 -25.95 16.85
C SER A 427 7.18 -25.68 15.44
N ASP A 428 7.45 -26.77 14.72
CA ASP A 428 7.74 -26.84 13.29
C ASP A 428 6.43 -26.73 12.48
N PHE A 429 6.16 -25.57 11.89
CA PHE A 429 4.94 -25.30 11.14
C PHE A 429 5.06 -25.67 9.65
N ASP A 430 4.07 -26.38 9.12
CA ASP A 430 4.06 -26.83 7.73
C ASP A 430 3.53 -25.75 6.77
N PHE A 431 4.36 -25.34 5.82
CA PHE A 431 4.11 -24.41 4.72
C PHE A 431 4.27 -25.07 3.34
N SER A 432 4.30 -26.40 3.25
CA SER A 432 4.52 -27.17 2.02
C SER A 432 3.50 -26.89 0.91
N GLY A 433 2.31 -26.40 1.26
CA GLY A 433 1.28 -25.95 0.31
C GLY A 433 1.37 -24.48 -0.10
N ALA A 434 2.13 -23.66 0.63
CA ALA A 434 2.16 -22.22 0.46
C ALA A 434 3.02 -21.79 -0.74
N LYS A 435 2.64 -20.67 -1.36
CA LYS A 435 3.32 -20.14 -2.56
C LYS A 435 3.41 -18.62 -2.55
N ILE A 436 4.59 -18.09 -2.92
CA ILE A 436 4.84 -16.68 -3.22
C ILE A 436 5.32 -16.60 -4.67
N ILE A 437 4.42 -16.24 -5.59
CA ILE A 437 4.68 -16.34 -7.04
C ILE A 437 4.20 -15.15 -7.85
N ASP A 438 4.85 -14.83 -8.97
CA ASP A 438 4.43 -13.78 -9.91
C ASP A 438 4.22 -12.38 -9.27
N ASN A 439 4.84 -12.05 -8.13
CA ASN A 439 4.66 -10.73 -7.51
C ASN A 439 5.66 -9.71 -8.09
N MET A 440 5.27 -8.44 -8.12
CA MET A 440 6.12 -7.32 -8.52
C MET A 440 6.44 -6.45 -7.31
N VAL A 441 7.72 -6.31 -6.97
CA VAL A 441 8.20 -5.51 -5.82
C VAL A 441 9.25 -4.52 -6.31
N TRP A 442 9.06 -3.22 -6.10
CA TRP A 442 10.05 -2.21 -6.50
C TRP A 442 10.05 -1.02 -5.53
N SER A 443 11.11 -0.20 -5.59
CA SER A 443 11.23 0.95 -4.70
C SER A 443 11.59 2.23 -5.44
N SER A 444 11.44 3.35 -4.74
CA SER A 444 12.00 4.64 -5.13
C SER A 444 13.52 4.63 -5.03
N PRO A 445 14.21 5.48 -5.80
CA PRO A 445 15.65 5.72 -5.60
C PRO A 445 16.00 6.20 -4.21
N ASP A 446 15.05 6.78 -3.45
CA ASP A 446 15.29 7.30 -2.10
C ASP A 446 14.82 6.34 -0.99
N THR A 447 14.02 5.30 -1.28
CA THR A 447 13.50 4.35 -0.28
C THR A 447 13.95 2.92 -0.54
N HIS A 448 13.69 2.01 0.40
CA HIS A 448 14.14 0.61 0.32
C HIS A 448 13.17 -0.38 0.97
N PHE A 449 13.41 -1.66 0.71
CA PHE A 449 12.98 -2.74 1.60
C PHE A 449 14.19 -3.22 2.40
N VAL A 450 14.06 -3.56 3.69
CA VAL A 450 15.19 -4.24 4.37
C VAL A 450 15.41 -5.59 3.72
N ILE A 451 14.33 -6.33 3.50
CA ILE A 451 14.33 -7.60 2.77
C ILE A 451 13.28 -7.56 1.65
N GLY A 452 13.62 -7.97 0.42
CA GLY A 452 12.64 -8.06 -0.65
C GLY A 452 11.55 -9.11 -0.35
N ILE A 453 11.98 -10.37 -0.22
CA ILE A 453 11.13 -11.52 0.13
C ILE A 453 11.81 -12.31 1.26
N SER A 454 11.06 -12.73 2.27
CA SER A 454 11.60 -13.52 3.39
C SER A 454 10.81 -14.80 3.63
N ALA A 455 11.53 -15.88 3.95
CA ALA A 455 10.99 -17.15 4.43
C ALA A 455 11.64 -17.51 5.76
N GLY A 456 10.82 -17.66 6.79
CA GLY A 456 11.26 -17.94 8.15
C GLY A 456 11.43 -16.68 9.03
N SER A 457 11.51 -16.91 10.34
CA SER A 457 11.47 -15.84 11.36
C SER A 457 12.85 -15.28 11.76
N ARG A 458 13.95 -15.99 11.45
CA ARG A 458 15.30 -15.60 11.87
C ARG A 458 15.81 -14.29 11.26
N PRO A 459 15.50 -13.96 9.99
CA PRO A 459 15.80 -12.65 9.45
C PRO A 459 15.16 -11.52 10.26
N TRP A 460 14.14 -11.79 11.09
CA TRP A 460 13.41 -10.78 11.82
C TRP A 460 13.88 -10.60 13.27
N TYR A 461 14.14 -11.68 13.99
CA TYR A 461 14.14 -11.67 15.47
C TYR A 461 15.39 -12.26 16.16
N ALA A 462 16.61 -11.93 15.72
CA ALA A 462 17.93 -12.30 16.29
C ALA A 462 18.01 -12.96 17.69
N GLY A 463 18.96 -13.89 17.87
CA GLY A 463 19.85 -14.12 19.03
C GLY A 463 19.29 -14.40 20.44
N THR A 464 18.04 -14.06 20.72
CA THR A 464 17.39 -14.26 22.03
C THR A 464 15.91 -14.63 21.90
N ALA A 465 15.23 -14.22 20.82
CA ALA A 465 13.84 -14.58 20.55
C ALA A 465 13.69 -15.82 19.65
N MET A 466 14.79 -16.44 19.22
CA MET A 466 14.80 -17.73 18.53
C MET A 466 15.84 -18.64 19.19
N ILE A 467 15.43 -19.41 20.19
CA ILE A 467 16.26 -20.47 20.79
C ILE A 467 15.72 -21.82 20.30
N GLY A 468 16.32 -22.41 19.27
CA GLY A 468 15.95 -23.76 18.82
C GLY A 468 16.00 -23.96 17.31
N ALA A 469 15.52 -25.14 16.88
CA ALA A 469 15.42 -25.54 15.47
C ALA A 469 14.48 -24.61 14.68
N ASN A 470 14.53 -24.73 13.35
CA ASN A 470 13.66 -24.00 12.43
C ASN A 470 12.18 -24.09 12.86
N SER A 471 11.47 -22.98 12.74
CA SER A 471 10.07 -22.88 13.15
C SER A 471 9.08 -23.22 12.03
N GLY A 472 9.56 -23.56 10.83
CA GLY A 472 8.70 -24.14 9.80
C GLY A 472 9.46 -24.88 8.71
N HIS A 473 8.70 -25.54 7.84
CA HIS A 473 9.23 -26.25 6.68
C HIS A 473 8.28 -26.14 5.48
N GLY A 474 8.86 -26.24 4.28
CA GLY A 474 8.16 -26.07 3.02
C GLY A 474 7.87 -24.60 2.71
N LEU A 475 7.81 -24.28 1.42
CA LEU A 475 7.30 -23.04 0.82
C LEU A 475 7.78 -23.05 -0.64
N THR A 476 7.00 -22.51 -1.57
CA THR A 476 7.51 -22.26 -2.94
C THR A 476 7.63 -20.76 -3.21
N ILE A 477 8.81 -20.32 -3.67
CA ILE A 477 9.08 -18.95 -4.11
C ILE A 477 9.60 -18.99 -5.54
N SER A 478 8.86 -18.42 -6.50
CA SER A 478 9.30 -18.35 -7.90
C SER A 478 8.67 -17.18 -8.64
N ASP A 479 9.26 -16.80 -9.77
CA ASP A 479 8.68 -15.87 -10.74
C ASP A 479 8.35 -14.47 -10.19
N ASN A 480 8.90 -14.10 -9.03
CA ASN A 480 8.79 -12.74 -8.49
C ASN A 480 9.80 -11.84 -9.20
N THR A 481 9.38 -10.61 -9.50
CA THR A 481 10.16 -9.66 -10.29
C THR A 481 10.14 -8.27 -9.67
N THR A 482 11.06 -7.42 -10.10
CA THR A 482 10.99 -5.97 -9.85
C THR A 482 10.43 -5.23 -11.08
N GLY A 483 10.19 -5.94 -12.18
CA GLY A 483 9.80 -5.34 -13.46
C GLY A 483 11.01 -4.72 -14.16
N ARG A 484 10.87 -3.46 -14.58
CA ARG A 484 11.98 -2.70 -15.23
C ARG A 484 12.72 -1.79 -14.27
N VAL A 485 12.13 -1.51 -13.12
CA VAL A 485 12.69 -0.70 -12.04
C VAL A 485 13.20 -1.67 -10.99
N GLY A 486 14.42 -1.46 -10.48
CA GLY A 486 14.94 -2.31 -9.40
C GLY A 486 14.24 -2.05 -8.06
N ALA A 487 14.43 -2.96 -7.10
CA ALA A 487 14.12 -2.71 -5.71
C ALA A 487 15.41 -2.48 -4.93
N ARG A 488 15.51 -1.35 -4.22
CA ARG A 488 16.59 -1.15 -3.25
C ARG A 488 16.32 -2.03 -2.05
N VAL A 489 17.25 -2.92 -1.76
CA VAL A 489 17.11 -3.92 -0.69
C VAL A 489 18.42 -4.10 0.04
N ARG A 490 18.37 -4.50 1.31
CA ARG A 490 19.59 -5.05 1.92
C ARG A 490 19.79 -6.48 1.42
N THR A 491 18.79 -7.34 1.64
CA THR A 491 18.77 -8.70 1.09
C THR A 491 17.61 -8.85 0.11
N GLY A 492 17.84 -9.43 -1.07
CA GLY A 492 16.77 -9.70 -2.03
C GLY A 492 15.79 -10.74 -1.51
N ILE A 493 16.27 -11.98 -1.34
CA ILE A 493 15.53 -13.11 -0.79
C ILE A 493 16.28 -13.67 0.42
N ALA A 494 15.64 -13.67 1.58
CA ALA A 494 16.20 -14.20 2.82
C ALA A 494 15.46 -15.47 3.25
N ILE A 495 16.15 -16.61 3.30
CA ILE A 495 15.60 -17.88 3.76
C ILE A 495 16.33 -18.29 5.03
N SER A 496 15.70 -18.20 6.20
CA SER A 496 16.30 -18.64 7.45
C SER A 496 15.26 -18.83 8.55
N GLY A 497 15.36 -19.94 9.29
CA GLY A 497 14.31 -20.39 10.20
C GLY A 497 13.21 -21.16 9.48
N MET A 498 13.45 -21.62 8.25
CA MET A 498 12.50 -22.40 7.45
C MET A 498 13.23 -23.41 6.55
N ASP A 499 12.90 -24.70 6.71
CA ASP A 499 13.48 -25.81 5.94
C ASP A 499 12.67 -26.17 4.69
N ASP A 500 13.20 -27.03 3.84
CA ASP A 500 12.51 -27.61 2.66
C ASP A 500 11.90 -26.56 1.71
N VAL A 501 12.45 -25.34 1.69
CA VAL A 501 12.01 -24.28 0.79
C VAL A 501 12.38 -24.64 -0.64
N ARG A 502 11.45 -24.43 -1.57
CA ARG A 502 11.68 -24.52 -3.02
C ARG A 502 11.82 -23.12 -3.60
N LEU A 503 13.04 -22.73 -3.93
CA LEU A 503 13.36 -21.45 -4.55
C LEU A 503 13.63 -21.65 -6.05
N GLY A 504 12.65 -21.29 -6.87
CA GLY A 504 12.80 -21.24 -8.33
C GLY A 504 13.46 -19.95 -8.81
N TYR A 505 13.53 -19.78 -10.13
CA TYR A 505 14.02 -18.55 -10.75
C TYR A 505 13.13 -17.35 -10.41
N ASN A 506 13.74 -16.21 -10.05
CA ASN A 506 13.05 -14.95 -9.77
C ASN A 506 13.76 -13.83 -10.56
N PRO A 507 13.17 -13.27 -11.63
CA PRO A 507 13.79 -12.21 -12.45
C PRO A 507 13.70 -10.83 -11.77
N ALA A 508 14.04 -10.76 -10.48
CA ALA A 508 14.10 -9.53 -9.72
C ALA A 508 15.49 -8.88 -9.86
N THR A 509 15.53 -7.55 -9.97
CA THR A 509 16.78 -6.79 -9.94
C THR A 509 16.90 -6.08 -8.59
N TRP A 510 17.72 -6.65 -7.71
CA TRP A 510 17.98 -6.11 -6.38
C TRP A 510 19.12 -5.08 -6.42
N ILE A 511 18.96 -3.99 -5.67
CA ILE A 511 19.95 -2.92 -5.59
C ILE A 511 20.38 -2.77 -4.13
N HIS A 512 21.64 -3.13 -3.82
CA HIS A 512 22.12 -3.20 -2.44
C HIS A 512 22.71 -1.89 -1.88
N ASN A 513 22.70 -0.81 -2.65
CA ASN A 513 23.38 0.43 -2.28
C ASN A 513 22.52 1.34 -1.38
N GLY A 514 23.17 2.03 -0.45
CA GLY A 514 22.58 3.11 0.35
C GLY A 514 21.36 2.71 1.19
N VAL A 515 21.21 1.42 1.48
CA VAL A 515 20.22 0.93 2.44
C VAL A 515 20.86 1.05 3.82
N PRO A 516 20.30 1.87 4.75
CA PRO A 516 20.77 1.92 6.11
C PRO A 516 20.80 0.53 6.73
N GLY A 517 21.68 0.34 7.71
CA GLY A 517 21.78 -0.94 8.38
C GLY A 517 22.21 -0.76 9.81
N LYS A 518 21.71 -1.65 10.67
CA LYS A 518 22.22 -1.81 12.03
C LYS A 518 23.74 -1.87 12.03
N GLN A 519 24.37 -1.04 12.85
CA GLN A 519 25.79 -1.19 13.15
C GLN A 519 25.99 -2.51 13.94
N GLY A 520 26.92 -3.37 13.49
CA GLY A 520 27.37 -4.54 14.25
C GLY A 520 26.70 -5.89 13.94
N ASN A 521 25.55 -5.93 13.26
CA ASN A 521 25.00 -7.18 12.70
C ASN A 521 24.30 -6.91 11.36
N PRO A 522 25.06 -6.84 10.26
CA PRO A 522 24.51 -6.42 8.99
C PRO A 522 23.71 -7.56 8.35
N CYS A 523 22.45 -7.33 7.98
CA CYS A 523 21.81 -8.22 7.01
C CYS A 523 22.72 -8.35 5.80
N PRO A 524 22.88 -9.57 5.27
CA PRO A 524 23.67 -9.81 4.08
C PRO A 524 23.23 -8.93 2.91
N ALA A 525 24.19 -8.25 2.28
CA ALA A 525 23.98 -7.49 1.06
C ALA A 525 24.10 -8.40 -0.17
N THR A 526 23.04 -9.17 -0.46
CA THR A 526 23.03 -10.20 -1.52
C THR A 526 21.63 -10.43 -2.08
N ASP A 527 21.55 -10.92 -3.31
CA ASP A 527 20.32 -11.27 -4.00
C ASP A 527 19.57 -12.39 -3.28
N VAL A 528 20.30 -13.42 -2.83
CA VAL A 528 19.77 -14.56 -2.08
C VAL A 528 20.73 -14.93 -0.96
N ALA A 529 20.23 -15.00 0.26
CA ALA A 529 20.96 -15.54 1.40
C ALA A 529 20.17 -16.64 2.10
N ALA A 530 20.88 -17.72 2.44
CA ALA A 530 20.35 -18.88 3.13
C ALA A 530 21.45 -19.59 3.93
N PRO A 531 21.42 -19.61 5.28
CA PRO A 531 22.40 -20.30 6.13
C PRO A 531 22.18 -21.81 6.15
N VAL A 532 22.47 -22.46 5.03
CA VAL A 532 22.34 -23.92 4.87
C VAL A 532 23.37 -24.66 5.72
N SER A 533 24.61 -24.16 5.77
CA SER A 533 25.69 -24.76 6.58
C SER A 533 25.42 -24.72 8.09
N GLU A 534 24.68 -23.71 8.56
CA GLU A 534 24.25 -23.59 9.96
C GLU A 534 22.99 -24.43 10.27
N GLY A 535 22.38 -25.02 9.24
CA GLY A 535 21.17 -25.85 9.35
C GLY A 535 19.87 -25.05 9.45
N ASP A 536 19.91 -23.74 9.23
CA ASP A 536 18.77 -22.84 9.41
C ASP A 536 17.94 -22.65 8.13
N ALA A 537 18.33 -23.33 7.06
CA ALA A 537 17.64 -23.45 5.78
C ALA A 537 17.91 -24.84 5.17
N ALA A 538 17.78 -25.89 5.98
CA ALA A 538 18.11 -27.24 5.58
C ALA A 538 17.24 -27.70 4.40
N ASN A 539 17.81 -28.55 3.54
CA ASN A 539 17.17 -29.11 2.36
C ASN A 539 16.61 -28.06 1.37
N LEU A 540 17.15 -26.83 1.35
CA LEU A 540 16.83 -25.83 0.34
C LEU A 540 16.97 -26.43 -1.08
N GLN A 541 15.86 -26.46 -1.81
CA GLN A 541 15.81 -26.88 -3.22
C GLN A 541 15.86 -25.64 -4.09
N THR A 542 16.98 -25.42 -4.78
CA THR A 542 17.12 -24.24 -5.62
C THR A 542 17.95 -24.48 -6.87
N GLU A 543 17.61 -23.73 -7.92
CA GLU A 543 18.38 -23.64 -9.17
C GLU A 543 19.13 -22.30 -9.28
N VAL A 544 18.99 -21.41 -8.28
CA VAL A 544 19.67 -20.12 -8.24
C VAL A 544 20.82 -20.13 -7.25
N ASP A 545 21.86 -19.37 -7.56
CA ASP A 545 22.99 -19.18 -6.64
C ASP A 545 22.52 -18.46 -5.37
N TYR A 546 23.11 -18.81 -4.24
CA TYR A 546 22.84 -18.18 -2.95
C TYR A 546 24.13 -18.01 -2.13
N SER A 547 24.09 -17.06 -1.20
CA SER A 547 25.12 -16.88 -0.19
C SER A 547 24.79 -17.70 1.06
N ASP A 548 25.69 -18.59 1.47
CA ASP A 548 25.58 -19.36 2.72
C ASP A 548 26.05 -18.52 3.90
N VAL A 549 25.14 -17.70 4.44
CA VAL A 549 25.43 -16.71 5.48
C VAL A 549 24.27 -16.64 6.48
N GLY A 550 24.61 -16.60 7.77
CA GLY A 550 23.67 -16.46 8.87
C GLY A 550 22.80 -15.20 8.81
N PHE A 551 21.57 -15.31 9.32
CA PHE A 551 20.73 -14.17 9.65
C PHE A 551 20.52 -14.10 11.15
N ASP A 552 20.86 -12.96 11.73
CA ASP A 552 20.65 -12.73 13.15
C ASP A 552 20.00 -11.34 13.34
N GLY A 553 18.74 -11.27 12.90
CA GLY A 553 17.83 -10.13 13.02
C GLY A 553 18.21 -8.86 12.25
N CYS A 554 17.56 -8.72 11.10
CA CYS A 554 17.56 -7.54 10.25
C CYS A 554 16.71 -6.38 10.76
N MET A 555 15.79 -6.65 11.67
CA MET A 555 14.84 -5.66 12.19
C MET A 555 15.50 -4.84 13.30
N GLY A 556 16.21 -3.80 12.90
CA GLY A 556 16.80 -2.82 13.79
C GLY A 556 17.63 -1.84 13.00
N GLU A 557 16.99 -0.88 12.35
CA GLU A 557 17.67 0.28 11.75
C GLU A 557 17.79 1.43 12.75
#